data_AF-A1AXS7-F1
#
_entry.id   AF-A1AXS7-F1
#
_cell.length_a   1.000
_cell.length_b   1.000
_cell.length_c   1.000
_cell.angle_alpha   90.00
_cell.angle_beta   90.00
_cell.angle_gamma   90.00
#
_symmetry.space_group_name_H-M   'P 1'
#
loop_
_entity.id
_entity.type
_entity.pdbx_description
1 polymer ?
#
loop_
_entity_poly.entity_id
_entity_poly.type
_entity_poly.pdbx_seq_one_letter_code
_entity_poly.pdbx_strand_id
1 'polypeptide(L)'
;MMTSRPSCFLNKKLYSALFRHINQPFAPTTVHKFSIKLVTLLSLLLISTQSISKSPIRLYKQYLIGTPKVYLQKSYPLKDCSAKYEKGTLCMQKHSLAGEEAEIAFRFLNDRLISIVLIMPLADISKVKKIFYALKTQFDLVLIEQGNNKLDIIKISTNTFNKHKLAKIIADFENEAYQKHNIKYTFISKKDFIIQSRKSRNFTDIFKNTPMQMRAATYSIVWKNRQVIGTISFIVPNITQSYLDQNPIVEDF
;
A
#
# COMPACT_ATOMS: atom_id res chain seq x y z
N MET A 1 13.49 39.02 -7.82
CA MET A 1 13.60 37.93 -6.81
C MET A 1 14.11 36.67 -7.50
N MET A 2 15.01 35.92 -6.87
CA MET A 2 15.46 34.62 -7.42
C MET A 2 14.40 33.55 -7.16
N THR A 3 13.84 32.97 -8.23
CA THR A 3 12.96 31.80 -8.13
C THR A 3 13.79 30.53 -7.91
N SER A 4 14.00 30.16 -6.65
CA SER A 4 14.55 28.84 -6.32
C SER A 4 13.60 27.76 -6.85
N ARG A 5 14.11 26.88 -7.72
CA ARG A 5 13.31 25.75 -8.22
C ARG A 5 12.93 24.86 -7.02
N PRO A 6 11.66 24.45 -6.86
CA PRO A 6 11.27 23.58 -5.75
C PRO A 6 12.10 22.30 -5.82
N SER A 7 12.82 21.99 -4.73
CA SER A 7 13.65 20.78 -4.68
C SER A 7 12.75 19.55 -4.66
N CYS A 8 13.01 18.62 -5.58
CA CYS A 8 12.17 17.43 -5.80
C CYS A 8 11.67 16.77 -4.50
N PHE A 9 10.41 16.35 -4.51
CA PHE A 9 9.79 15.75 -3.34
C PHE A 9 10.58 14.53 -2.86
N LEU A 10 10.97 13.61 -3.75
CA LEU A 10 11.92 12.54 -3.42
C LEU A 10 13.33 12.79 -3.97
N ASN A 11 14.34 12.31 -3.24
CA ASN A 11 15.74 12.40 -3.65
C ASN A 11 16.02 11.41 -4.81
N LYS A 12 16.82 11.81 -5.81
CA LYS A 12 17.29 10.94 -6.92
C LYS A 12 17.88 9.60 -6.45
N LYS A 13 18.50 9.54 -5.26
CA LYS A 13 18.99 8.29 -4.63
C LYS A 13 17.87 7.29 -4.27
N LEU A 14 16.63 7.74 -4.05
CA LEU A 14 15.51 6.86 -3.73
C LEU A 14 14.93 6.19 -4.98
N TYR A 15 14.93 6.90 -6.11
CA TYR A 15 14.47 6.38 -7.40
C TYR A 15 15.38 5.29 -7.97
N SER A 16 16.69 5.39 -7.79
CA SER A 16 17.62 4.34 -8.23
C SER A 16 17.46 3.02 -7.46
N ALA A 17 16.82 3.03 -6.29
CA ALA A 17 16.53 1.83 -5.49
C ALA A 17 15.35 1.01 -6.04
N LEU A 18 14.29 1.66 -6.55
CA LEU A 18 13.13 0.98 -7.20
C LEU A 18 13.58 0.04 -8.33
N PHE A 19 14.66 0.40 -9.02
CA PHE A 19 15.20 -0.34 -10.16
C PHE A 19 15.79 -1.71 -9.82
N ARG A 20 16.12 -1.99 -8.54
CA ARG A 20 16.82 -3.23 -8.16
C ARG A 20 15.99 -4.48 -8.39
N HIS A 21 14.67 -4.42 -8.22
CA HIS A 21 13.81 -5.61 -8.30
C HIS A 21 13.24 -5.88 -9.70
N ILE A 22 13.24 -4.88 -10.58
CA ILE A 22 12.64 -4.95 -11.92
C ILE A 22 13.62 -5.55 -12.95
N ASN A 23 14.90 -5.19 -12.86
CA ASN A 23 15.94 -5.51 -13.86
C ASN A 23 17.08 -6.38 -13.30
N GLN A 24 16.78 -7.30 -12.39
CA GLN A 24 17.70 -8.38 -11.99
C GLN A 24 17.34 -9.69 -12.73
N PRO A 25 18.19 -10.20 -13.64
CA PRO A 25 18.08 -11.58 -14.07
C PRO A 25 18.39 -12.49 -12.86
N PHE A 26 17.50 -13.45 -12.59
CA PHE A 26 17.73 -14.43 -11.52
C PHE A 26 18.51 -15.61 -12.09
N ALA A 27 19.67 -15.89 -11.48
CA ALA A 27 20.38 -17.15 -11.73
C ALA A 27 19.50 -18.34 -11.27
N PRO A 28 19.50 -19.46 -12.01
CA PRO A 28 18.73 -20.64 -11.61
C PRO A 28 19.30 -21.23 -10.32
N THR A 29 18.44 -21.43 -9.31
CA THR A 29 18.81 -22.13 -8.08
C THR A 29 18.98 -23.61 -8.35
N THR A 30 20.19 -24.13 -8.17
CA THR A 30 20.52 -25.55 -8.32
C THR A 30 19.82 -26.39 -7.25
N VAL A 31 18.97 -27.33 -7.70
CA VAL A 31 18.29 -28.29 -6.81
C VAL A 31 19.23 -29.44 -6.50
N HIS A 32 19.72 -29.52 -5.26
CA HIS A 32 20.46 -30.68 -4.79
C HIS A 32 19.52 -31.90 -4.69
N LYS A 33 19.81 -32.94 -5.48
CA LYS A 33 19.17 -34.26 -5.34
C LYS A 33 19.56 -34.87 -3.99
N PHE A 34 18.59 -35.02 -3.08
CA PHE A 34 18.69 -36.00 -2.00
C PHE A 34 18.06 -37.33 -2.44
N SER A 35 18.71 -38.44 -2.08
CA SER A 35 18.36 -39.77 -2.59
C SER A 35 17.22 -40.41 -1.79
N ILE A 36 16.44 -41.25 -2.47
CA ILE A 36 15.29 -41.95 -1.91
C ILE A 36 15.76 -43.22 -1.18
N LYS A 37 15.25 -43.46 0.03
CA LYS A 37 15.03 -44.82 0.53
C LYS A 37 13.58 -44.99 0.97
N LEU A 38 13.05 -46.17 0.66
CA LEU A 38 11.63 -46.53 0.68
C LEU A 38 11.34 -47.40 1.91
N VAL A 39 10.31 -47.06 2.70
CA VAL A 39 9.74 -47.94 3.73
C VAL A 39 8.21 -47.78 3.74
N THR A 40 7.51 -48.90 3.78
CA THR A 40 6.05 -49.06 3.87
C THR A 40 5.70 -49.83 5.16
N LEU A 41 4.46 -49.91 5.66
CA LEU A 41 3.13 -49.46 5.19
C LEU A 41 2.44 -48.80 6.44
N LEU A 42 1.14 -48.63 6.72
CA LEU A 42 -0.20 -48.91 6.15
C LEU A 42 -1.21 -47.93 6.79
N SER A 43 -2.46 -47.89 6.30
CA SER A 43 -3.72 -47.41 6.94
C SER A 43 -3.63 -46.36 8.07
N LEU A 44 -4.27 -45.20 7.93
CA LEU A 44 -5.74 -45.14 8.02
C LEU A 44 -6.36 -44.03 7.16
N LEU A 45 -7.56 -44.28 6.62
CA LEU A 45 -8.31 -43.31 5.84
C LEU A 45 -9.25 -42.49 6.75
N LEU A 46 -8.94 -41.21 6.97
CA LEU A 46 -9.92 -40.22 7.44
C LEU A 46 -9.82 -38.95 6.60
N ILE A 47 -10.98 -38.44 6.21
CA ILE A 47 -11.15 -37.48 5.12
C ILE A 47 -11.38 -36.09 5.67
N SER A 48 -10.65 -35.12 5.12
CA SER A 48 -10.77 -33.67 5.38
C SER A 48 -10.39 -33.23 6.81
N THR A 49 -9.79 -32.06 7.01
CA THR A 49 -9.66 -30.94 6.08
C THR A 49 -8.21 -30.69 5.66
N GLN A 50 -8.00 -30.37 4.38
CA GLN A 50 -6.99 -29.38 4.04
C GLN A 50 -7.52 -28.04 4.57
N SER A 51 -7.26 -27.74 5.84
CA SER A 51 -7.47 -26.40 6.39
C SER A 51 -6.48 -25.47 5.69
N ILE A 52 -6.89 -24.91 4.55
CA ILE A 52 -6.10 -23.95 3.78
C ILE A 52 -5.81 -22.78 4.71
N SER A 53 -4.60 -22.74 5.26
CA SER A 53 -4.13 -21.68 6.12
C SER A 53 -3.92 -20.43 5.27
N LYS A 54 -5.03 -19.76 4.95
CA LYS A 54 -5.06 -18.34 4.57
C LYS A 54 -4.60 -17.55 5.79
N SER A 55 -3.28 -17.52 5.97
CA SER A 55 -2.60 -16.77 7.01
C SER A 55 -3.19 -15.35 7.08
N PRO A 56 -3.67 -14.92 8.25
CA PRO A 56 -4.61 -13.82 8.32
C PRO A 56 -3.93 -12.51 7.92
N ILE A 57 -4.58 -11.77 7.02
CA ILE A 57 -3.92 -10.71 6.27
C ILE A 57 -3.77 -9.47 7.13
N ARG A 58 -2.56 -9.26 7.65
CA ARG A 58 -2.18 -8.07 8.43
C ARG A 58 -2.15 -6.83 7.56
N LEU A 59 -3.15 -5.96 7.70
CA LEU A 59 -3.21 -4.63 7.08
C LEU A 59 -2.05 -3.76 7.57
N TYR A 60 -1.98 -3.59 8.89
CA TYR A 60 -1.01 -2.73 9.56
C TYR A 60 -0.76 -3.24 10.99
N LYS A 61 0.52 -3.31 11.42
CA LYS A 61 1.00 -3.93 12.67
C LYS A 61 0.37 -5.30 12.96
N GLN A 62 -0.76 -5.31 13.68
CA GLN A 62 -1.46 -6.49 14.19
C GLN A 62 -2.92 -6.62 13.72
N TYR A 63 -3.45 -5.63 12.99
CA TYR A 63 -4.86 -5.62 12.57
C TYR A 63 -5.08 -6.46 11.32
N LEU A 64 -6.14 -7.27 11.31
CA LEU A 64 -6.41 -8.29 10.30
C LEU A 64 -7.71 -7.96 9.56
N ILE A 65 -7.76 -8.18 8.24
CA ILE A 65 -9.06 -8.17 7.53
C ILE A 65 -9.95 -9.28 8.11
N GLY A 66 -11.25 -9.00 8.20
CA GLY A 66 -12.27 -9.93 8.68
C GLY A 66 -12.48 -9.91 10.20
N THR A 67 -11.62 -9.23 10.98
CA THR A 67 -11.78 -9.07 12.43
C THR A 67 -13.14 -8.41 12.74
N PRO A 68 -13.96 -9.00 13.64
CA PRO A 68 -15.22 -8.40 14.04
C PRO A 68 -15.02 -7.04 14.72
N LYS A 69 -15.89 -6.09 14.41
CA LYS A 69 -15.96 -4.75 15.04
C LYS A 69 -16.06 -4.84 16.57
N VAL A 70 -16.93 -5.73 17.05
CA VAL A 70 -17.12 -6.03 18.48
C VAL A 70 -15.87 -6.58 19.18
N TYR A 71 -14.93 -7.18 18.44
CA TYR A 71 -13.63 -7.60 18.99
C TYR A 71 -12.72 -6.38 19.15
N LEU A 72 -12.59 -5.54 18.11
CA LEU A 72 -11.76 -4.33 18.18
C LEU A 72 -12.27 -3.33 19.24
N GLN A 73 -13.58 -3.20 19.41
CA GLN A 73 -14.18 -2.38 20.48
C GLN A 73 -13.90 -2.91 21.90
N LYS A 74 -13.66 -4.21 22.07
CA LYS A 74 -13.25 -4.80 23.35
C LYS A 74 -11.73 -4.72 23.57
N SER A 75 -10.93 -4.75 22.52
CA SER A 75 -9.46 -4.74 22.60
C SER A 75 -8.82 -3.35 22.61
N TYR A 76 -9.53 -2.29 22.16
CA TYR A 76 -8.96 -0.95 22.00
C TYR A 76 -9.96 0.14 22.43
N PRO A 77 -9.48 1.30 22.93
CA PRO A 77 -10.33 2.44 23.30
C PRO A 77 -10.82 3.18 22.05
N LEU A 78 -11.74 2.56 21.31
CA LEU A 78 -12.32 3.10 20.08
C LEU A 78 -13.46 4.08 20.39
N LYS A 79 -13.54 5.15 19.61
CA LYS A 79 -14.67 6.09 19.59
C LYS A 79 -15.36 6.05 18.23
N ASP A 80 -16.65 6.35 18.18
CA ASP A 80 -17.31 6.60 16.90
C ASP A 80 -16.76 7.90 16.29
N CYS A 81 -16.42 7.87 15.00
CA CYS A 81 -15.98 9.03 14.24
C CYS A 81 -16.72 9.16 12.89
N SER A 82 -17.92 8.55 12.79
CA SER A 82 -18.78 8.57 11.61
C SER A 82 -19.06 9.98 11.09
N ALA A 83 -19.29 10.95 11.98
CA ALA A 83 -19.54 12.35 11.63
C ALA A 83 -18.32 13.11 11.08
N LYS A 84 -17.11 12.56 11.25
CA LYS A 84 -15.84 13.13 10.74
C LYS A 84 -15.39 12.47 9.44
N TYR A 85 -15.80 11.22 9.21
CA TYR A 85 -15.36 10.39 8.09
C TYR A 85 -16.54 9.76 7.36
N GLU A 86 -16.97 8.57 7.78
CA GLU A 86 -17.90 7.71 7.04
C GLU A 86 -18.72 6.86 8.02
N LYS A 87 -19.99 6.63 7.72
CA LYS A 87 -20.95 5.96 8.63
C LYS A 87 -20.44 4.59 9.10
N GLY A 88 -20.33 4.43 10.42
CA GLY A 88 -19.85 3.20 11.07
C GLY A 88 -18.33 3.14 11.28
N THR A 89 -17.57 4.17 10.88
CA THR A 89 -16.13 4.26 11.13
C THR A 89 -15.86 4.46 12.62
N LEU A 90 -14.96 3.65 13.16
CA LEU A 90 -14.45 3.80 14.52
C LEU A 90 -13.02 4.34 14.47
N CYS A 91 -12.63 5.18 15.43
CA CYS A 91 -11.31 5.79 15.49
C CYS A 91 -10.56 5.50 16.80
N MET A 92 -9.23 5.42 16.70
CA MET A 92 -8.30 5.34 17.83
C MET A 92 -7.25 6.46 17.72
N GLN A 93 -7.11 7.22 18.81
CA GLN A 93 -6.20 8.37 18.92
C GLN A 93 -4.85 7.97 19.54
N LYS A 94 -3.91 8.92 19.61
CA LYS A 94 -2.57 8.76 20.21
C LYS A 94 -1.75 7.61 19.59
N HIS A 95 -1.96 7.36 18.30
CA HIS A 95 -1.14 6.44 17.53
C HIS A 95 0.02 7.20 16.85
N SER A 96 1.03 6.48 16.36
CA SER A 96 2.12 7.11 15.60
C SER A 96 2.70 6.21 14.50
N LEU A 97 3.15 6.86 13.43
CA LEU A 97 3.91 6.26 12.33
C LEU A 97 5.17 7.10 12.08
N ALA A 98 6.34 6.45 12.06
CA ALA A 98 7.64 7.12 11.92
C ALA A 98 7.88 8.28 12.92
N GLY A 99 7.20 8.29 14.07
CA GLY A 99 7.27 9.36 15.06
C GLY A 99 6.44 10.61 14.74
N GLU A 100 5.57 10.57 13.71
CA GLU A 100 4.48 11.54 13.56
C GLU A 100 3.22 11.01 14.25
N GLU A 101 2.43 11.89 14.87
CA GLU A 101 1.13 11.51 15.45
C GLU A 101 0.10 11.19 14.37
N ALA A 102 -0.72 10.18 14.65
CA ALA A 102 -1.76 9.70 13.75
C ALA A 102 -3.04 9.35 14.52
N GLU A 103 -4.19 9.59 13.89
CA GLU A 103 -5.45 8.92 14.22
C GLU A 103 -5.61 7.70 13.31
N ILE A 104 -5.97 6.55 13.88
CA ILE A 104 -6.37 5.36 13.10
C ILE A 104 -7.88 5.39 12.91
N ALA A 105 -8.37 5.40 11.68
CA ALA A 105 -9.76 5.13 11.32
C ALA A 105 -9.91 3.69 10.81
N PHE A 106 -10.86 2.95 11.37
CA PHE A 106 -11.20 1.57 11.05
C PHE A 106 -12.52 1.54 10.27
N ARG A 107 -12.50 1.03 9.03
CA ARG A 107 -13.71 0.88 8.19
C ARG A 107 -14.22 -0.56 8.24
N PHE A 108 -15.54 -0.71 8.25
CA PHE A 108 -16.22 -1.99 8.43
C PHE A 108 -17.28 -2.23 7.36
N LEU A 109 -17.31 -3.44 6.81
CA LEU A 109 -18.44 -3.97 6.03
C LEU A 109 -19.04 -5.14 6.80
N ASN A 110 -20.36 -5.15 7.02
CA ASN A 110 -21.07 -6.21 7.75
C ASN A 110 -20.38 -6.54 9.10
N ASP A 111 -20.04 -5.48 9.85
CA ASP A 111 -19.27 -5.46 11.11
C ASP A 111 -17.93 -6.23 11.08
N ARG A 112 -17.29 -6.35 9.92
CA ARG A 112 -15.94 -6.90 9.75
C ARG A 112 -14.97 -5.85 9.20
N LEU A 113 -13.77 -5.79 9.77
CA LEU A 113 -12.72 -4.85 9.32
C LEU A 113 -12.30 -5.16 7.88
N ILE A 114 -12.31 -4.14 7.03
CA ILE A 114 -11.92 -4.25 5.61
C ILE A 114 -10.69 -3.41 5.25
N SER A 115 -10.52 -2.25 5.87
CA SER A 115 -9.39 -1.35 5.64
C SER A 115 -9.11 -0.49 6.87
N ILE A 116 -7.88 0.00 6.96
CA ILE A 116 -7.45 0.98 7.97
C ILE A 116 -6.91 2.21 7.25
N VAL A 117 -7.33 3.39 7.70
CA VAL A 117 -6.74 4.66 7.29
C VAL A 117 -5.96 5.25 8.46
N LEU A 118 -4.71 5.67 8.24
CA LEU A 118 -3.98 6.54 9.16
C LEU A 118 -4.13 7.98 8.68
N ILE A 119 -4.60 8.89 9.54
CA ILE A 119 -4.75 10.32 9.23
C ILE A 119 -3.75 11.11 10.08
N MET A 120 -2.94 11.95 9.44
CA MET A 120 -1.84 12.69 10.07
C MET A 120 -1.82 14.15 9.59
N PRO A 121 -1.66 15.15 10.46
CA PRO A 121 -1.35 16.52 10.05
C PRO A 121 0.13 16.62 9.68
N LEU A 122 0.43 16.91 8.42
CA LEU A 122 1.79 16.93 7.87
C LEU A 122 2.22 18.36 7.54
N ALA A 123 2.35 19.19 8.59
CA ALA A 123 2.56 20.63 8.51
C ALA A 123 3.78 21.10 7.67
N ASP A 124 4.72 20.21 7.37
CA ASP A 124 5.89 20.52 6.55
C ASP A 124 6.30 19.35 5.64
N ILE A 125 7.00 19.69 4.56
CA ILE A 125 7.49 18.78 3.54
C ILE A 125 8.45 17.68 4.06
N SER A 126 9.14 17.87 5.20
CA SER A 126 10.02 16.86 5.77
C SER A 126 9.22 15.71 6.39
N LYS A 127 8.13 16.01 7.10
CA LYS A 127 7.17 15.01 7.63
C LYS A 127 6.59 14.18 6.49
N VAL A 128 6.14 14.83 5.42
CA VAL A 128 5.57 14.15 4.25
C VAL A 128 6.57 13.16 3.64
N LYS A 129 7.86 13.56 3.52
CA LYS A 129 8.94 12.68 3.05
C LYS A 129 9.23 11.54 4.03
N LYS A 130 9.28 11.80 5.33
CA LYS A 130 9.52 10.83 6.43
C LYS A 130 8.54 9.65 6.33
N ILE A 131 7.25 9.95 6.14
CA ILE A 131 6.20 8.96 5.93
C ILE A 131 6.40 8.16 4.63
N PHE A 132 6.74 8.82 3.52
CA PHE A 132 7.04 8.13 2.26
C PHE A 132 8.21 7.14 2.41
N TYR A 133 9.31 7.54 3.06
CA TYR A 133 10.44 6.66 3.35
C TYR A 133 10.02 5.46 4.20
N ALA A 134 9.18 5.67 5.23
CA ALA A 134 8.67 4.60 6.08
C ALA A 134 7.86 3.57 5.28
N LEU A 135 6.99 4.00 4.36
CA LEU A 135 6.27 3.09 3.46
C LEU A 135 7.21 2.32 2.53
N LYS A 136 8.22 2.99 1.96
CA LYS A 136 9.24 2.34 1.12
C LYS A 136 10.12 1.30 1.81
N THR A 137 10.04 1.13 3.14
CA THR A 137 10.67 -0.01 3.82
C THR A 137 10.00 -1.34 3.44
N GLN A 138 8.67 -1.40 3.45
CA GLN A 138 7.86 -2.62 3.32
C GLN A 138 7.11 -2.74 1.98
N PHE A 139 6.95 -1.63 1.27
CA PHE A 139 6.21 -1.55 0.01
C PHE A 139 7.08 -0.95 -1.12
N ASP A 140 6.75 -1.25 -2.37
CA ASP A 140 7.32 -0.60 -3.56
C ASP A 140 6.24 0.17 -4.33
N LEU A 141 6.63 1.30 -4.91
CA LEU A 141 5.74 2.26 -5.56
C LEU A 141 5.38 1.76 -6.96
N VAL A 142 4.09 1.77 -7.29
CA VAL A 142 3.57 1.31 -8.59
C VAL A 142 2.89 2.40 -9.39
N LEU A 143 2.35 3.43 -8.73
CA LEU A 143 1.58 4.50 -9.36
C LEU A 143 1.72 5.81 -8.57
N ILE A 144 1.78 6.93 -9.27
CA ILE A 144 1.53 8.27 -8.72
C ILE A 144 0.37 8.89 -9.48
N GLU A 145 -0.54 9.56 -8.79
CA GLU A 145 -1.73 10.20 -9.37
C GLU A 145 -1.85 11.65 -8.88
N GLN A 146 -2.36 12.53 -9.75
CA GLN A 146 -2.63 13.96 -9.51
C GLN A 146 -3.99 14.25 -10.16
N GLY A 147 -5.09 14.00 -9.43
CA GLY A 147 -6.43 13.95 -10.02
C GLY A 147 -6.49 12.93 -11.17
N ASN A 148 -6.82 13.41 -12.37
CA ASN A 148 -6.92 12.57 -13.58
C ASN A 148 -5.56 12.14 -14.17
N ASN A 149 -4.47 12.85 -13.83
CA ASN A 149 -3.13 12.54 -14.35
C ASN A 149 -2.52 11.37 -13.58
N LYS A 150 -1.93 10.38 -14.29
CA LYS A 150 -1.38 9.16 -13.68
C LYS A 150 -0.01 8.80 -14.26
N LEU A 151 0.97 8.58 -13.40
CA LEU A 151 2.30 8.08 -13.73
C LEU A 151 2.47 6.63 -13.27
N ASP A 152 2.26 5.70 -14.20
CA ASP A 152 2.42 4.26 -14.00
C ASP A 152 3.90 3.86 -13.99
N ILE A 153 4.41 3.51 -12.81
CA ILE A 153 5.81 3.16 -12.59
C ILE A 153 6.19 1.85 -13.28
N ILE A 154 5.26 0.92 -13.44
CA ILE A 154 5.47 -0.37 -14.12
C ILE A 154 5.63 -0.15 -15.63
N LYS A 155 4.71 0.62 -16.22
CA LYS A 155 4.72 0.95 -17.65
C LYS A 155 5.96 1.76 -18.03
N ILE A 156 6.40 2.74 -17.23
CA ILE A 156 7.59 3.54 -17.58
C ILE A 156 8.90 2.79 -17.32
N SER A 157 8.98 1.91 -16.31
CA SER A 157 10.22 1.18 -15.99
C SER A 157 10.52 0.03 -16.96
N THR A 158 9.48 -0.66 -17.45
CA THR A 158 9.60 -1.65 -18.54
C THR A 158 10.05 -1.01 -19.86
N ASN A 159 9.70 0.25 -20.11
CA ASN A 159 10.09 1.01 -21.30
C ASN A 159 11.33 1.91 -21.12
N THR A 160 11.94 1.97 -19.92
CA THR A 160 13.06 2.89 -19.62
C THR A 160 14.18 2.23 -18.84
N PHE A 161 15.12 1.61 -19.55
CA PHE A 161 16.32 0.99 -18.97
C PHE A 161 17.27 1.99 -18.26
N ASN A 162 17.19 3.29 -18.58
CA ASN A 162 18.04 4.32 -17.99
C ASN A 162 17.46 4.83 -16.64
N LYS A 163 18.12 4.44 -15.54
CA LYS A 163 17.79 4.82 -14.15
C LYS A 163 17.68 6.34 -13.93
N HIS A 164 18.53 7.14 -14.57
CA HIS A 164 18.51 8.60 -14.44
C HIS A 164 17.36 9.23 -15.22
N LYS A 165 17.02 8.70 -16.40
CA LYS A 165 15.83 9.12 -17.17
C LYS A 165 14.55 8.81 -16.39
N LEU A 166 14.43 7.61 -15.83
CA LEU A 166 13.30 7.26 -14.96
C LEU A 166 13.21 8.17 -13.73
N ALA A 167 14.32 8.33 -13.00
CA ALA A 167 14.35 9.19 -11.82
C ALA A 167 14.01 10.67 -12.14
N LYS A 168 14.31 11.14 -13.36
CA LYS A 168 13.87 12.46 -13.83
C LYS A 168 12.36 12.49 -14.12
N ILE A 169 11.82 11.52 -14.87
CA ILE A 169 10.39 11.47 -15.21
C ILE A 169 9.51 11.51 -13.95
N ILE A 170 9.86 10.73 -12.93
CA ILE A 170 9.09 10.71 -11.68
C ILE A 170 9.27 12.01 -10.89
N ALA A 171 10.49 12.55 -10.84
CA ALA A 171 10.77 13.83 -10.19
C ALA A 171 10.02 15.00 -10.82
N ASP A 172 9.96 15.07 -12.15
CA ASP A 172 9.28 16.15 -12.87
C ASP A 172 7.75 16.09 -12.63
N PHE A 173 7.17 14.88 -12.60
CA PHE A 173 5.75 14.67 -12.25
C PHE A 173 5.44 15.05 -10.79
N GLU A 174 6.28 14.64 -9.82
CA GLU A 174 6.11 15.04 -8.41
C GLU A 174 6.11 16.55 -8.22
N ASN A 175 6.97 17.27 -8.94
CA ASN A 175 7.06 18.74 -8.81
C ASN A 175 5.78 19.45 -9.27
N GLU A 176 5.16 18.98 -10.37
CA GLU A 176 3.89 19.54 -10.83
C GLU A 176 2.70 19.13 -9.93
N ALA A 177 2.72 17.90 -9.43
CA ALA A 177 1.70 17.38 -8.51
C ALA A 177 1.72 18.08 -7.15
N TYR A 178 2.91 18.32 -6.59
CA TYR A 178 3.07 18.97 -5.30
C TYR A 178 2.54 20.41 -5.29
N GLN A 179 2.73 21.19 -6.35
CA GLN A 179 2.23 22.57 -6.42
C GLN A 179 0.70 22.65 -6.26
N LYS A 180 -0.03 21.64 -6.75
CA LYS A 180 -1.51 21.58 -6.66
C LYS A 180 -2.01 20.95 -5.35
N HIS A 181 -1.10 20.57 -4.44
CA HIS A 181 -1.39 19.93 -3.14
C HIS A 181 -2.41 18.79 -3.20
N ASN A 182 -2.37 18.01 -4.30
CA ASN A 182 -3.18 16.82 -4.51
C ASN A 182 -2.29 15.79 -5.23
N ILE A 183 -1.70 14.89 -4.44
CA ILE A 183 -0.88 13.79 -4.92
C ILE A 183 -1.20 12.50 -4.16
N LYS A 184 -1.45 11.43 -4.91
CA LYS A 184 -1.79 10.10 -4.39
C LYS A 184 -0.75 9.08 -4.86
N TYR A 185 -0.03 8.47 -3.92
CA TYR A 185 0.98 7.45 -4.18
C TYR A 185 0.41 6.06 -3.85
N THR A 186 0.31 5.16 -4.82
CA THR A 186 -0.07 3.76 -4.55
C THR A 186 1.15 2.86 -4.56
N PHE A 187 1.30 2.09 -3.48
CA PHE A 187 2.36 1.12 -3.26
C PHE A 187 1.77 -0.28 -3.05
N ILE A 188 2.55 -1.32 -3.35
CA ILE A 188 2.20 -2.73 -3.09
C ILE A 188 3.32 -3.42 -2.30
N SER A 189 2.98 -4.44 -1.50
CA SER A 189 3.98 -5.07 -0.60
C SER A 189 5.13 -5.68 -1.42
N LYS A 190 6.37 -5.58 -0.94
CA LYS A 190 7.56 -5.97 -1.72
C LYS A 190 7.56 -7.42 -2.19
N LYS A 191 7.00 -8.32 -1.38
CA LYS A 191 6.81 -9.74 -1.74
C LYS A 191 5.93 -9.87 -2.99
N ASP A 192 4.85 -9.10 -3.03
CA ASP A 192 3.87 -9.13 -4.12
C ASP A 192 4.43 -8.39 -5.36
N PHE A 193 5.16 -7.27 -5.16
CA PHE A 193 5.80 -6.51 -6.23
C PHE A 193 6.71 -7.38 -7.11
N ILE A 194 7.58 -8.20 -6.50
CA ILE A 194 8.51 -9.09 -7.23
C ILE A 194 7.75 -10.11 -8.12
N ILE A 195 6.55 -10.52 -7.71
CA ILE A 195 5.73 -11.49 -8.45
C ILE A 195 4.90 -10.80 -9.54
N GLN A 196 4.28 -9.65 -9.23
CA GLN A 196 3.33 -8.99 -10.12
C GLN A 196 4.00 -8.13 -11.19
N SER A 197 5.08 -7.40 -10.87
CA SER A 197 5.82 -6.58 -11.84
C SER A 197 6.44 -7.37 -13.00
N ARG A 198 6.60 -8.69 -12.85
CA ARG A 198 7.06 -9.61 -13.90
C ARG A 198 5.95 -10.12 -14.82
N LYS A 199 4.68 -10.03 -14.39
CA LYS A 199 3.50 -10.52 -15.11
C LYS A 199 2.67 -9.40 -15.73
N SER A 200 2.82 -8.19 -15.20
CA SER A 200 2.01 -7.02 -15.51
C SER A 200 2.78 -6.03 -16.37
N ARG A 201 2.15 -5.50 -17.43
CA ARG A 201 2.73 -4.46 -18.30
C ARG A 201 2.42 -3.04 -17.79
N ASN A 202 1.41 -2.91 -16.93
CA ASN A 202 0.90 -1.66 -16.37
C ASN A 202 0.29 -1.91 -14.97
N PHE A 203 -0.09 -0.84 -14.26
CA PHE A 203 -0.72 -0.88 -12.94
C PHE A 203 -2.07 -1.63 -12.93
N THR A 204 -2.91 -1.43 -13.95
CA THR A 204 -4.23 -2.06 -14.05
C THR A 204 -4.14 -3.59 -14.14
N ASP A 205 -3.12 -4.13 -14.81
CA ASP A 205 -2.87 -5.58 -14.89
C ASP A 205 -2.61 -6.20 -13.50
N ILE A 206 -1.90 -5.47 -12.62
CA ILE A 206 -1.60 -5.90 -11.25
C ILE A 206 -2.89 -6.09 -10.44
N PHE A 207 -3.81 -5.13 -10.55
CA PHE A 207 -5.06 -5.09 -9.77
C PHE A 207 -6.18 -5.94 -10.36
N LYS A 208 -6.10 -6.32 -11.65
CA LYS A 208 -7.01 -7.31 -12.26
C LYS A 208 -6.73 -8.75 -11.84
N ASN A 209 -5.46 -9.07 -11.54
CA ASN A 209 -5.02 -10.44 -11.24
C ASN A 209 -4.49 -10.60 -9.81
N THR A 210 -4.89 -9.71 -8.89
CA THR A 210 -4.32 -9.67 -7.54
C THR A 210 -4.59 -10.95 -6.76
N PRO A 211 -3.57 -11.57 -6.13
CA PRO A 211 -3.79 -12.63 -5.14
C PRO A 211 -4.58 -12.09 -3.95
N MET A 212 -5.48 -12.90 -3.38
CA MET A 212 -6.31 -12.49 -2.22
C MET A 212 -5.51 -12.04 -0.98
N GLN A 213 -4.20 -12.32 -0.90
CA GLN A 213 -3.32 -11.92 0.19
C GLN A 213 -2.45 -10.68 -0.10
N MET A 214 -2.48 -10.16 -1.34
CA MET A 214 -1.67 -9.00 -1.70
C MET A 214 -2.16 -7.77 -0.94
N ARG A 215 -1.21 -7.00 -0.41
CA ARG A 215 -1.50 -5.78 0.35
C ARG A 215 -1.01 -4.57 -0.41
N ALA A 216 -1.87 -3.56 -0.51
CA ALA A 216 -1.53 -2.25 -1.02
C ALA A 216 -1.63 -1.20 0.10
N ALA A 217 -0.85 -0.15 -0.06
CA ALA A 217 -0.93 1.06 0.75
C ALA A 217 -1.05 2.25 -0.21
N THR A 218 -2.10 3.05 -0.05
CA THR A 218 -2.29 4.29 -0.82
C THR A 218 -2.10 5.47 0.12
N TYR A 219 -1.13 6.33 -0.20
CA TYR A 219 -0.75 7.51 0.57
C TYR A 219 -1.14 8.76 -0.20
N SER A 220 -2.21 9.42 0.22
CA SER A 220 -2.67 10.69 -0.34
C SER A 220 -2.17 11.85 0.51
N ILE A 221 -1.84 12.96 -0.15
CA ILE A 221 -1.50 14.24 0.48
C ILE A 221 -2.41 15.29 -0.13
N VAL A 222 -3.22 15.92 0.73
CA VAL A 222 -4.26 16.89 0.36
C VAL A 222 -4.13 18.17 1.18
N TRP A 223 -4.55 19.30 0.61
CA TRP A 223 -4.77 20.53 1.36
C TRP A 223 -6.24 20.64 1.80
N LYS A 224 -6.50 20.54 3.10
CA LYS A 224 -7.86 20.53 3.67
C LYS A 224 -7.89 21.37 4.95
N ASN A 225 -8.93 22.18 5.15
CA ASN A 225 -9.10 23.04 6.33
C ASN A 225 -7.87 23.91 6.69
N ARG A 226 -7.19 24.47 5.68
CA ARG A 226 -5.95 25.27 5.79
C ARG A 226 -4.72 24.48 6.32
N GLN A 227 -4.73 23.16 6.22
CA GLN A 227 -3.63 22.29 6.63
C GLN A 227 -3.30 21.26 5.54
N VAL A 228 -2.04 20.82 5.49
CA VAL A 228 -1.64 19.63 4.71
C VAL A 228 -1.97 18.40 5.55
N ILE A 229 -2.84 17.54 5.03
CA ILE A 229 -3.21 16.26 5.64
C ILE A 229 -2.63 15.13 4.81
N GLY A 230 -2.01 14.16 5.48
CA GLY A 230 -1.64 12.88 4.88
C GLY A 230 -2.58 11.77 5.32
N THR A 231 -3.14 11.04 4.37
CA THR A 231 -3.95 9.84 4.62
C THR A 231 -3.26 8.60 4.05
N ILE A 232 -3.10 7.54 4.86
CA ILE A 232 -2.59 6.24 4.37
C ILE A 232 -3.67 5.18 4.54
N SER A 233 -4.24 4.73 3.42
CA SER A 233 -5.17 3.60 3.39
C SER A 233 -4.42 2.29 3.17
N PHE A 234 -4.46 1.39 4.16
CA PHE A 234 -4.00 0.00 4.04
C PHE A 234 -5.16 -0.90 3.63
N ILE A 235 -5.00 -1.62 2.51
CA ILE A 235 -6.07 -2.37 1.84
C ILE A 235 -5.59 -3.73 1.30
N VAL A 236 -6.55 -4.60 0.99
CA VAL A 236 -6.37 -5.78 0.13
C VAL A 236 -7.24 -5.57 -1.11
N PRO A 237 -6.66 -5.36 -2.31
CA PRO A 237 -7.39 -4.84 -3.46
C PRO A 237 -8.70 -5.57 -3.79
N ASN A 238 -8.71 -6.91 -3.89
CA ASN A 238 -9.92 -7.66 -4.26
C ASN A 238 -11.04 -7.57 -3.22
N ILE A 239 -10.73 -7.30 -1.96
CA ILE A 239 -11.72 -7.16 -0.88
C ILE A 239 -12.24 -5.71 -0.83
N THR A 240 -11.36 -4.74 -1.08
CA THR A 240 -11.73 -3.32 -1.15
C THR A 240 -12.50 -2.97 -2.43
N GLN A 241 -12.25 -3.64 -3.56
CA GLN A 241 -13.06 -3.43 -4.77
C GLN A 241 -14.53 -3.80 -4.51
N SER A 242 -14.81 -5.01 -4.04
CA SER A 242 -16.18 -5.43 -3.70
C SER A 242 -16.83 -4.60 -2.58
N TYR A 243 -16.06 -3.88 -1.78
CA TYR A 243 -16.59 -2.87 -0.86
C TYR A 243 -17.00 -1.59 -1.58
N LEU A 244 -16.14 -1.04 -2.44
CA LEU A 244 -16.41 0.17 -3.23
C LEU A 244 -17.56 -0.04 -4.24
N ASP A 245 -17.68 -1.24 -4.81
CA ASP A 245 -18.79 -1.63 -5.70
C ASP A 245 -20.15 -1.61 -4.95
N GLN A 246 -20.14 -1.83 -3.63
CA GLN A 246 -21.33 -1.83 -2.76
C GLN A 246 -21.54 -0.49 -2.04
N ASN A 247 -20.46 0.27 -1.84
CA ASN A 247 -20.41 1.52 -1.09
C ASN A 247 -19.53 2.49 -1.89
N PRO A 248 -20.06 3.13 -2.95
CA PRO A 248 -19.30 4.06 -3.78
C PRO A 248 -19.01 5.35 -2.99
N ILE A 249 -17.92 5.32 -2.22
CA ILE A 249 -17.38 6.49 -1.53
C ILE A 249 -16.94 7.52 -2.59
N VAL A 250 -17.43 8.74 -2.47
CA VAL A 250 -16.86 9.91 -3.15
C VAL A 250 -15.43 10.10 -2.62
N GLU A 251 -14.40 9.81 -3.44
CA GLU A 251 -13.00 9.96 -3.05
C GLU A 251 -12.66 11.43 -2.72
N ASP A 252 -12.63 11.80 -1.43
CA ASP A 252 -12.01 13.05 -0.96
C ASP A 252 -11.65 13.01 0.55
N PHE A 253 -10.56 12.28 0.90
CA PHE A 253 -10.01 12.19 2.27
C PHE A 253 -8.55 12.65 2.40
#